data_AF-A0A1N6QI46-F1
#
_entry.id   AF-A0A1N6QI46-F1
#
_cell.length_a   1.000
_cell.length_b   1.000
_cell.length_c   1.000
_cell.angle_alpha   90.00
_cell.angle_beta   90.00
_cell.angle_gamma   90.00
#
_symmetry.space_group_name_H-M   'P 1'
#
loop_
_entity.id
_entity.type
_entity.pdbx_description
1 polymer ?
#
loop_
_entity_poly.entity_id
_entity_poly.type
_entity_poly.pdbx_seq_one_letter_code
_entity_poly.pdbx_strand_id
1 'polypeptide(L)'
;MSAHSAAFSASRLLFDGDVSGVPSAASLFEERLILGLGCECGTSAAELIALAETLLATTSMVSSSSSSSISAIATIDGRAGEPAMHAAAAHFGVPLLVFDAARLERETPRLATPSEVVFRLVGCHGVAESAALAAAGPGGDLVAAKRKSSRATAALAWGIASKSDASLFDFVESKQAAVPVCSHLDSACSCIDSAFSAMVAAIGRAP
;
A
#
# COMPACT_ATOMS: atom_id res chain seq x y z
N MET A 1 -17.43 3.06 30.76
CA MET A 1 -17.72 4.42 30.25
C MET A 1 -16.42 5.21 30.36
N SER A 2 -15.65 5.26 29.26
CA SER A 2 -15.40 6.47 28.44
C SER A 2 -14.56 7.52 29.19
N ALA A 3 -13.47 8.10 28.71
CA ALA A 3 -12.83 8.16 27.41
C ALA A 3 -11.36 8.59 27.63
N HIS A 4 -10.43 8.17 26.77
CA HIS A 4 -9.16 8.87 26.60
C HIS A 4 -8.97 9.11 25.10
N SER A 5 -9.63 10.16 24.62
CA SER A 5 -9.33 10.83 23.35
C SER A 5 -8.40 11.99 23.67
N ALA A 6 -7.16 11.93 23.19
CA ALA A 6 -6.25 13.07 23.12
C ALA A 6 -5.60 12.99 21.73
N ALA A 7 -6.09 13.73 20.74
CA ALA A 7 -5.72 15.12 20.47
C ALA A 7 -4.21 15.28 20.26
N PHE A 8 -3.72 14.85 19.09
CA PHE A 8 -2.40 15.28 18.59
C PHE A 8 -2.59 16.61 17.86
N SER A 9 -2.74 17.66 18.68
CA SER A 9 -2.90 19.03 18.22
C SER A 9 -1.64 19.50 17.52
N ALA A 10 -1.76 19.83 16.24
CA ALA A 10 -0.72 20.50 15.47
C ALA A 10 -0.24 21.75 16.22
N SER A 11 1.08 21.88 16.26
CA SER A 11 1.86 22.87 17.00
C SER A 11 1.38 24.29 16.72
N ARG A 12 0.83 24.93 17.75
CA ARG A 12 0.52 26.37 17.78
C ARG A 12 1.83 27.14 17.96
N LEU A 13 2.52 27.46 16.87
CA LEU A 13 3.52 28.52 16.87
C LEU A 13 2.82 29.85 16.63
N LEU A 14 2.93 30.73 17.62
CA LEU A 14 2.50 32.12 17.58
C LEU A 14 3.33 32.86 16.52
N PHE A 15 2.72 33.17 15.38
CA PHE A 15 3.20 34.17 14.43
C PHE A 15 2.17 35.30 14.45
N ASP A 16 2.50 36.39 15.14
CA ASP A 16 1.70 37.63 15.16
C ASP A 16 1.97 38.37 13.84
N GLY A 17 1.21 38.01 12.82
CA GLY A 17 1.27 38.63 11.50
C GLY A 17 -0.02 38.31 10.74
N ASP A 18 -0.70 39.35 10.27
CA ASP A 18 -1.92 39.24 9.47
C ASP A 18 -1.66 38.37 8.22
N VAL A 19 -2.17 37.14 8.24
CA VAL A 19 -2.12 36.17 7.13
C VAL A 19 -3.50 36.05 6.48
N SER A 20 -4.12 37.19 6.16
CA SER A 20 -5.28 37.25 5.28
C SER A 20 -4.87 36.93 3.83
N GLY A 21 -4.68 35.63 3.54
CA GLY A 21 -4.40 35.12 2.19
C GLY A 21 -3.50 33.90 2.10
N VAL A 22 -2.95 33.40 3.21
CA VAL A 22 -2.09 32.20 3.19
C VAL A 22 -2.95 30.96 3.45
N PRO A 23 -3.00 29.97 2.54
CA PRO A 23 -3.66 28.70 2.84
C PRO A 23 -3.08 28.12 4.14
N SER A 24 -3.94 27.77 5.10
CA SER A 24 -3.53 27.04 6.31
C SER A 24 -2.71 25.81 5.90
N ALA A 25 -1.68 25.44 6.67
CA ALA A 25 -0.85 24.27 6.38
C ALA A 25 -1.70 23.00 6.14
N ALA A 26 -2.85 22.87 6.81
CA ALA A 26 -3.79 21.76 6.60
C ALA A 26 -4.45 21.72 5.21
N SER A 27 -4.45 22.85 4.48
CA SER A 27 -5.00 22.93 3.12
C SER A 27 -3.98 22.65 2.02
N LEU A 28 -2.69 22.53 2.36
CA LEU A 28 -1.59 22.21 1.42
C LEU A 28 -1.28 20.72 1.37
N PHE A 29 -1.78 19.95 2.33
CA PHE A 29 -1.49 18.54 2.47
C PHE A 29 -2.78 17.73 2.51
N GLU A 30 -2.77 16.57 1.86
CA GLU A 30 -3.90 15.66 1.84
C GLU A 30 -3.50 14.33 2.45
N GLU A 31 -4.29 13.88 3.42
CA GLU A 31 -4.15 12.55 4.00
C GLU A 31 -4.57 11.50 2.98
N ARG A 32 -3.78 10.43 2.88
CA ARG A 32 -4.00 9.36 1.92
C ARG A 32 -3.87 8.02 2.59
N LEU A 33 -4.75 7.10 2.21
CA LEU A 33 -4.66 5.68 2.57
C LEU A 33 -4.19 4.90 1.34
N ILE A 34 -3.13 4.12 1.50
CA ILE A 34 -2.54 3.31 0.43
C ILE A 34 -2.66 1.84 0.79
N LEU A 35 -3.26 1.08 -0.13
CA LEU A 35 -3.40 -0.36 0.01
C LEU A 35 -2.25 -1.06 -0.72
N GLY A 36 -1.35 -1.69 0.02
CA GLY A 36 -0.30 -2.53 -0.55
C GLY A 36 -0.79 -3.96 -0.74
N LEU A 37 -0.67 -4.49 -1.96
CA LEU A 37 -1.16 -5.83 -2.32
C LEU A 37 -0.04 -6.71 -2.91
N GLY A 38 -0.13 -8.00 -2.63
CA GLY A 38 0.68 -9.05 -3.24
C GLY A 38 -0.13 -10.32 -3.39
N CYS A 39 0.12 -11.12 -4.43
CA CYS A 39 -0.55 -12.41 -4.62
C CYS A 39 0.33 -13.40 -5.39
N GLU A 40 0.00 -14.68 -5.28
CA GLU A 40 0.49 -15.70 -6.21
C GLU A 40 -0.13 -15.49 -7.61
N CYS A 41 0.52 -16.00 -8.65
CA CYS A 41 -0.01 -15.96 -10.00
C CYS A 41 -1.23 -16.87 -10.12
N GLY A 42 -2.21 -16.37 -10.88
CA GLY A 42 -3.52 -17.02 -11.01
C GLY A 42 -4.37 -16.96 -9.73
N THR A 43 -4.01 -16.15 -8.73
CA THR A 43 -4.92 -15.81 -7.63
C THR A 43 -6.19 -15.18 -8.21
N SER A 44 -7.36 -15.59 -7.71
CA SER A 44 -8.62 -15.03 -8.18
C SER A 44 -8.76 -13.57 -7.74
N ALA A 45 -9.32 -12.72 -8.62
CA ALA A 45 -9.61 -11.33 -8.28
C ALA A 45 -10.52 -11.24 -7.03
N ALA A 46 -11.50 -12.14 -6.91
CA ALA A 46 -12.41 -12.19 -5.78
C ALA A 46 -11.68 -12.43 -4.44
N GLU A 47 -10.67 -13.30 -4.40
CA GLU A 47 -9.89 -13.55 -3.19
C GLU A 47 -9.08 -12.31 -2.77
N LEU A 48 -8.41 -11.66 -3.72
CA LEU A 48 -7.60 -10.47 -3.45
C LEU A 48 -8.46 -9.29 -2.98
N ILE A 49 -9.60 -9.07 -3.65
CA ILE A 49 -10.56 -8.02 -3.31
C ILE A 49 -11.18 -8.29 -1.93
N ALA A 50 -11.63 -9.51 -1.64
CA ALA A 50 -12.21 -9.85 -0.35
C ALA A 50 -11.20 -9.67 0.80
N LEU A 51 -9.93 -10.02 0.59
CA LEU A 51 -8.87 -9.77 1.56
C LEU A 51 -8.67 -8.27 1.81
N ALA A 52 -8.65 -7.46 0.76
CA ALA A 52 -8.53 -6.01 0.84
C ALA A 52 -9.71 -5.37 1.58
N GLU A 53 -10.95 -5.73 1.23
CA GLU A 53 -12.16 -5.24 1.89
C GLU A 53 -12.18 -5.62 3.37
N THR A 54 -11.80 -6.86 3.68
CA THR A 54 -11.70 -7.33 5.08
C THR A 54 -10.66 -6.53 5.86
N LEU A 55 -9.51 -6.23 5.26
CA LEU A 55 -8.49 -5.39 5.88
C LEU A 55 -9.08 -4.01 6.22
N LEU A 56 -9.67 -3.34 5.23
CA LEU A 56 -10.25 -2.00 5.37
C LEU A 56 -11.39 -1.97 6.41
N ALA A 57 -12.28 -2.97 6.40
CA ALA A 57 -13.39 -3.06 7.34
C ALA A 57 -12.92 -3.23 8.79
N THR A 58 -11.79 -3.89 9.02
CA THR A 58 -11.24 -4.09 10.37
C THR A 58 -10.39 -2.93 10.88
N THR A 59 -10.04 -1.97 10.02
CA THR A 59 -9.26 -0.79 10.42
C THR A 59 -10.18 0.36 10.83
N SER A 60 -10.23 0.66 12.13
CA SER A 60 -11.13 1.67 12.72
C SER A 60 -10.99 3.08 12.16
N MET A 61 -9.91 3.41 11.45
CA MET A 61 -9.70 4.72 10.82
C MET A 61 -10.58 4.96 9.59
N VAL A 62 -11.16 3.91 8.98
CA VAL A 62 -12.05 4.06 7.82
C VAL A 62 -13.47 4.52 8.22
N SER A 63 -13.84 4.36 9.50
CA SER A 63 -15.23 4.47 9.96
C SER A 63 -15.65 5.86 10.49
N SER A 64 -14.79 6.89 10.51
CA SER A 64 -15.13 8.14 11.22
C SER A 64 -14.71 9.47 10.60
N SER A 65 -14.12 9.54 9.41
CA SER A 65 -13.84 10.81 8.73
C SER A 65 -14.07 10.72 7.23
N SER A 66 -14.69 11.75 6.66
CA SER A 66 -15.19 11.87 5.27
C SER A 66 -14.14 11.83 4.15
N SER A 67 -12.92 11.34 4.42
CA SER A 67 -11.81 11.18 3.47
C SER A 67 -11.26 9.74 3.43
N SER A 68 -11.98 8.76 3.99
CA SER A 68 -11.54 7.40 4.25
C SER A 68 -11.53 6.45 3.05
N SER A 69 -11.42 6.98 1.83
CA SER A 69 -11.21 6.15 0.64
C SER A 69 -9.72 5.92 0.43
N ILE A 70 -9.33 4.70 0.05
CA ILE A 70 -7.97 4.45 -0.40
C ILE A 70 -7.69 5.32 -1.63
N SER A 71 -6.47 5.83 -1.75
CA SER A 71 -6.05 6.71 -2.85
C SER A 71 -5.31 5.95 -3.95
N ALA A 72 -4.75 4.78 -3.63
CA ALA A 72 -4.06 3.92 -4.59
C ALA A 72 -3.93 2.50 -4.06
N ILE A 73 -3.70 1.59 -5.00
CA ILE A 73 -3.15 0.26 -4.74
C ILE A 73 -1.68 0.27 -5.12
N ALA A 74 -0.82 -0.36 -4.33
CA ALA A 74 0.61 -0.46 -4.60
C ALA A 74 1.07 -1.93 -4.62
N THR A 75 1.97 -2.29 -5.54
CA THR A 75 2.56 -3.63 -5.61
C THR A 75 4.00 -3.61 -6.18
N ILE A 76 4.61 -4.78 -6.29
CA ILE A 76 5.93 -4.99 -6.91
C ILE A 76 5.80 -5.20 -8.42
N ASP A 77 6.80 -4.78 -9.20
CA ASP A 77 6.87 -4.93 -10.66
C ASP A 77 6.59 -6.35 -11.17
N GLY A 78 7.14 -7.38 -10.52
CA GLY A 78 6.90 -8.78 -10.84
C GLY A 78 5.46 -9.27 -10.64
N ARG A 79 4.57 -8.41 -10.13
CA ARG A 79 3.13 -8.69 -9.96
C ARG A 79 2.23 -7.65 -10.63
N ALA A 80 2.79 -6.67 -11.32
CA ALA A 80 2.03 -5.61 -11.97
C ALA A 80 1.09 -6.14 -13.07
N GLY A 81 1.49 -7.20 -13.79
CA GLY A 81 0.71 -7.78 -14.89
C GLY A 81 -0.36 -8.79 -14.47
N GLU A 82 -0.51 -9.07 -13.17
CA GLU A 82 -1.49 -10.05 -12.70
C GLU A 82 -2.92 -9.52 -12.87
N PRO A 83 -3.85 -10.28 -13.49
CA PRO A 83 -5.23 -9.84 -13.67
C PRO A 83 -5.92 -9.45 -12.37
N ALA A 84 -5.58 -10.12 -11.26
CA ALA A 84 -6.12 -9.80 -9.94
C ALA A 84 -5.75 -8.39 -9.47
N MET A 85 -4.54 -7.90 -9.75
CA MET A 85 -4.11 -6.55 -9.36
C MET A 85 -4.90 -5.48 -10.12
N HIS A 86 -5.07 -5.66 -11.42
CA HIS A 86 -5.88 -4.76 -12.24
C HIS A 86 -7.35 -4.79 -11.85
N ALA A 87 -7.91 -5.97 -11.57
CA ALA A 87 -9.28 -6.11 -11.11
C ALA A 87 -9.50 -5.44 -9.75
N ALA A 88 -8.54 -5.56 -8.82
CA ALA A 88 -8.61 -4.86 -7.55
C ALA A 88 -8.55 -3.33 -7.74
N ALA A 89 -7.64 -2.83 -8.56
CA ALA A 89 -7.54 -1.39 -8.87
C ALA A 89 -8.84 -0.85 -9.47
N ALA A 90 -9.44 -1.59 -10.42
CA ALA A 90 -10.73 -1.25 -11.00
C ALA A 90 -11.88 -1.30 -9.99
N HIS A 91 -11.90 -2.31 -9.10
CA HIS A 91 -12.93 -2.46 -8.07
C HIS A 91 -12.96 -1.28 -7.10
N PHE A 92 -11.79 -0.81 -6.67
CA PHE A 92 -11.68 0.34 -5.78
C PHE A 92 -11.67 1.68 -6.53
N GLY A 93 -11.59 1.69 -7.85
CA GLY A 93 -11.58 2.91 -8.67
C GLY A 93 -10.33 3.77 -8.49
N VAL A 94 -9.18 3.14 -8.22
CA VAL A 94 -7.92 3.83 -7.88
C VAL A 94 -6.75 3.35 -8.75
N PRO A 95 -5.71 4.18 -8.93
CA PRO A 95 -4.53 3.79 -9.69
C PRO A 95 -3.76 2.63 -9.04
N LEU A 96 -3.08 1.84 -9.89
CA LEU A 96 -2.14 0.80 -9.50
C LEU A 96 -0.69 1.30 -9.60
N LEU A 97 -0.06 1.55 -8.46
CA LEU A 97 1.34 1.94 -8.35
C LEU A 97 2.24 0.70 -8.32
N VAL A 98 3.34 0.77 -9.04
CA VAL A 98 4.26 -0.35 -9.22
C VAL A 98 5.66 0.10 -8.85
N PHE A 99 6.34 -0.69 -8.02
CA PHE A 99 7.70 -0.41 -7.56
C PHE A 99 8.63 -1.59 -7.84
N ASP A 100 9.89 -1.28 -8.13
CA ASP A 100 10.93 -2.31 -8.19
C ASP A 100 11.32 -2.81 -6.79
N ALA A 101 11.90 -4.01 -6.72
CA ALA A 101 12.33 -4.63 -5.48
C ALA A 101 13.31 -3.75 -4.67
N ALA A 102 14.21 -3.04 -5.34
CA ALA A 102 15.22 -2.20 -4.69
C ALA A 102 14.61 -0.98 -4.00
N ARG A 103 13.52 -0.42 -4.54
CA ARG A 103 12.73 0.64 -3.92
C ARG A 103 12.01 0.15 -2.69
N LEU A 104 11.42 -1.04 -2.78
CA LEU A 104 10.68 -1.67 -1.70
C LEU A 104 11.61 -2.05 -0.54
N GLU A 105 12.81 -2.56 -0.82
CA GLU A 105 13.80 -2.91 0.19
C GLU A 105 14.29 -1.71 1.01
N ARG A 106 14.23 -0.49 0.47
CA ARG A 106 14.52 0.72 1.26
C ARG A 106 13.52 0.95 2.41
N GLU A 107 12.33 0.36 2.33
CA GLU A 107 11.31 0.46 3.36
C GLU A 107 11.46 -0.62 4.45
N THR A 108 12.42 -1.55 4.34
CA THR A 108 12.68 -2.62 5.32
C THR A 108 12.71 -2.15 6.77
N PRO A 109 13.35 -1.02 7.14
CA PRO A 109 13.37 -0.53 8.52
C PRO A 109 12.00 -0.16 9.11
N ARG A 110 11.00 0.06 8.24
CA ARG A 110 9.64 0.47 8.61
C ARG A 110 8.63 -0.68 8.54
N LEU A 111 9.07 -1.88 8.14
CA LEU A 111 8.20 -3.04 8.06
C LEU A 111 7.88 -3.58 9.44
N ALA A 112 6.61 -3.94 9.67
CA ALA A 112 6.21 -4.65 10.87
C ALA A 112 6.60 -6.13 10.80
N THR A 113 6.65 -6.69 9.59
CA THR A 113 6.80 -8.14 9.40
C THR A 113 7.83 -8.50 8.31
N PRO A 114 9.11 -8.13 8.49
CA PRO A 114 10.17 -8.46 7.53
C PRO A 114 10.38 -9.96 7.41
N SER A 115 10.73 -10.44 6.21
CA SER A 115 10.92 -11.86 5.93
C SER A 115 12.14 -12.11 5.04
N GLU A 116 13.12 -12.81 5.60
CA GLU A 116 14.32 -13.28 4.90
C GLU A 116 13.98 -14.22 3.74
N VAL A 117 12.92 -15.03 3.90
CA VAL A 117 12.42 -15.90 2.82
C VAL A 117 11.96 -15.06 1.64
N VAL A 118 11.14 -14.04 1.89
CA VAL A 118 10.65 -13.12 0.84
C VAL A 118 11.82 -12.39 0.18
N PHE A 119 12.77 -11.91 0.98
CA PHE A 119 13.95 -11.20 0.47
C PHE A 119 14.72 -12.02 -0.56
N ARG A 120 14.99 -13.30 -0.27
CA ARG A 120 15.70 -14.19 -1.21
C ARG A 120 14.97 -14.43 -2.54
N LEU A 121 13.66 -14.23 -2.56
CA LEU A 121 12.80 -14.60 -3.69
C LEU A 121 12.47 -13.42 -4.59
N VAL A 122 12.11 -12.30 -3.98
CA VAL A 122 11.65 -11.11 -4.68
C VAL A 122 12.55 -9.91 -4.48
N GLY A 123 13.60 -10.02 -3.66
CA GLY A 123 14.57 -8.95 -3.42
C GLY A 123 14.11 -7.88 -2.43
N CYS A 124 12.97 -8.07 -1.74
CA CYS A 124 12.53 -7.20 -0.65
C CYS A 124 11.97 -7.99 0.54
N HIS A 125 12.05 -7.45 1.76
CA HIS A 125 11.62 -8.17 2.97
C HIS A 125 10.10 -8.27 3.18
N GLY A 126 9.28 -7.63 2.34
CA GLY A 126 7.82 -7.75 2.43
C GLY A 126 7.09 -6.89 1.43
N VAL A 127 6.53 -7.50 0.38
CA VAL A 127 5.91 -6.79 -0.76
C VAL A 127 4.76 -5.88 -0.33
N ALA A 128 3.72 -6.40 0.33
CA ALA A 128 2.53 -5.61 0.65
C ALA A 128 2.85 -4.40 1.56
N GLU A 129 3.59 -4.61 2.64
CA GLU A 129 3.94 -3.53 3.58
C GLU A 129 4.87 -2.49 2.93
N SER A 130 5.94 -2.93 2.27
CA SER A 130 6.88 -2.03 1.61
C SER A 130 6.23 -1.24 0.47
N ALA A 131 5.35 -1.86 -0.31
CA ALA A 131 4.66 -1.18 -1.40
C ALA A 131 3.71 -0.09 -0.88
N ALA A 132 2.96 -0.38 0.20
CA ALA A 132 2.11 0.60 0.85
C ALA A 132 2.94 1.79 1.38
N LEU A 133 4.04 1.52 2.08
CA LEU A 133 4.92 2.54 2.65
C LEU A 133 5.68 3.35 1.58
N ALA A 134 6.12 2.71 0.51
CA ALA A 134 6.83 3.38 -0.58
C ALA A 134 5.94 4.41 -1.27
N ALA A 135 4.65 4.10 -1.44
CA ALA A 135 3.64 5.00 -1.99
C ALA A 135 3.12 6.03 -0.96
N ALA A 136 3.07 5.69 0.33
CA ALA A 136 2.75 6.65 1.40
C ALA A 136 3.86 7.70 1.61
N GLY A 137 5.09 7.39 1.20
CA GLY A 137 6.23 8.29 1.24
C GLY A 137 6.94 8.33 2.60
N PRO A 138 7.93 9.23 2.75
CA PRO A 138 8.82 9.26 3.93
C PRO A 138 8.11 9.51 5.27
N GLY A 139 7.00 10.26 5.25
CA GLY A 139 6.21 10.57 6.45
C GLY A 139 5.06 9.62 6.72
N GLY A 140 4.88 8.58 5.90
CA GLY A 140 3.80 7.61 6.08
C GLY A 140 4.07 6.62 7.23
N ASP A 141 3.05 5.85 7.60
CA ASP A 141 3.20 4.75 8.55
C ASP A 141 2.17 3.65 8.29
N LEU A 142 2.44 2.43 8.78
CA LEU A 142 1.51 1.31 8.66
C LEU A 142 0.32 1.52 9.60
N VAL A 143 -0.87 1.60 9.00
CA VAL A 143 -2.15 1.55 9.73
C VAL A 143 -2.49 0.11 10.09
N ALA A 144 -2.17 -0.82 9.20
CA ALA A 144 -2.30 -2.24 9.42
C ALA A 144 -1.13 -3.01 8.79
N ALA A 145 -0.46 -3.81 9.61
CA ALA A 145 0.53 -4.78 9.16
C ALA A 145 -0.10 -5.81 8.20
N LYS A 146 0.75 -6.57 7.47
CA LYS A 146 0.26 -7.49 6.45
C LYS A 146 -0.71 -8.53 7.02
N ARG A 147 -1.84 -8.70 6.34
CA ARG A 147 -2.74 -9.85 6.50
C ARG A 147 -2.62 -10.74 5.27
N LYS A 148 -2.90 -12.02 5.45
CA LYS A 148 -2.81 -13.02 4.39
C LYS A 148 -4.14 -13.76 4.21
N SER A 149 -4.46 -14.09 2.97
CA SER A 149 -5.39 -15.16 2.61
C SER A 149 -4.60 -16.44 2.29
N SER A 150 -5.21 -17.38 1.59
CA SER A 150 -4.52 -18.56 1.04
C SER A 150 -3.42 -18.18 0.05
N ARG A 151 -3.66 -17.23 -0.85
CA ARG A 151 -2.77 -16.92 -1.98
C ARG A 151 -2.48 -15.42 -2.14
N ALA A 152 -2.94 -14.57 -1.22
CA ALA A 152 -2.74 -13.13 -1.27
C ALA A 152 -2.31 -12.53 0.08
N THR A 153 -1.70 -11.35 0.00
CA THR A 153 -1.34 -10.50 1.14
C THR A 153 -1.79 -9.07 0.91
N ALA A 154 -2.29 -8.42 1.95
CA ALA A 154 -2.69 -7.03 1.94
C ALA A 154 -2.15 -6.30 3.18
N ALA A 155 -1.71 -5.05 3.01
CA ALA A 155 -1.30 -4.16 4.08
C ALA A 155 -1.83 -2.74 3.82
N LEU A 156 -1.98 -1.94 4.87
CA LEU A 156 -2.51 -0.58 4.77
C LEU A 156 -1.53 0.41 5.37
N ALA A 157 -1.19 1.45 4.62
CA ALA A 157 -0.40 2.57 5.10
C ALA A 157 -1.18 3.88 5.00
N TRP A 158 -0.92 4.79 5.92
CA TRP A 158 -1.34 6.17 5.86
C TRP A 158 -0.15 7.04 5.48
N GLY A 159 -0.39 8.11 4.73
CA GLY A 159 0.63 9.08 4.39
C GLY A 159 0.04 10.46 4.16
N ILE A 160 0.93 11.43 4.05
CA ILE A 160 0.59 12.82 3.74
C ILE A 160 1.26 13.15 2.41
N ALA A 161 0.48 13.67 1.46
CA ALA A 161 1.02 14.19 0.22
C ALA A 161 0.78 15.70 0.11
N SER A 162 1.77 16.44 -0.38
CA SER A 162 1.57 17.85 -0.70
C SER A 162 0.72 17.97 -1.97
N LYS A 163 -0.19 18.95 -2.02
CA LYS A 163 -0.99 19.23 -3.23
C LYS A 163 -0.11 19.65 -4.42
N SER A 164 1.07 20.20 -4.15
CA SER A 164 2.10 20.53 -5.15
C SER A 164 2.86 19.31 -5.69
N ASP A 165 2.93 18.21 -4.93
CA ASP A 165 3.50 16.91 -5.37
C ASP A 165 2.43 15.97 -5.93
N ALA A 166 1.17 16.42 -6.07
CA ALA A 166 0.15 15.67 -6.81
C ALA A 166 0.63 15.34 -8.24
N SER A 167 1.52 16.16 -8.80
CA SER A 167 2.19 15.89 -10.07
C SER A 167 3.08 14.65 -10.07
N LEU A 168 3.51 14.12 -8.93
CA LEU A 168 4.24 12.84 -8.86
C LEU A 168 3.28 11.66 -9.06
N PHE A 169 2.02 11.80 -8.64
CA PHE A 169 0.94 10.86 -8.97
C PHE A 169 0.49 11.03 -10.42
N ASP A 170 0.33 12.27 -10.93
CA ASP A 170 0.07 12.50 -12.37
C ASP A 170 1.24 12.01 -13.24
N PHE A 171 2.48 12.05 -12.75
CA PHE A 171 3.65 11.54 -13.44
C PHE A 171 3.72 10.01 -13.43
N VAL A 172 3.26 9.35 -12.36
CA VAL A 172 3.08 7.89 -12.35
C VAL A 172 1.91 7.47 -13.24
N GLU A 173 0.80 8.22 -13.25
CA GLU A 173 -0.37 8.01 -14.11
C GLU A 173 -0.04 8.22 -15.60
N SER A 174 0.77 9.23 -15.92
CA SER A 174 1.31 9.49 -17.27
C SER A 174 2.20 8.36 -17.79
N LYS A 175 2.85 7.58 -16.91
CA LYS A 175 3.64 6.40 -17.25
C LYS A 175 2.87 5.06 -17.19
N GLN A 176 1.62 5.05 -16.74
CA GLN A 176 0.74 3.87 -16.79
C GLN A 176 0.13 3.61 -18.18
N ALA A 177 0.31 4.54 -19.13
CA ALA A 177 0.01 4.29 -20.54
C ALA A 177 0.95 3.21 -21.08
N ALA A 178 0.45 1.97 -21.10
CA ALA A 178 1.08 0.73 -21.54
C ALA A 178 2.01 0.04 -20.52
N VAL A 179 1.42 -0.58 -19.49
CA VAL A 179 1.97 -1.86 -19.01
C VAL A 179 1.57 -2.91 -20.06
N PRO A 180 2.50 -3.42 -20.90
CA PRO A 180 2.16 -4.52 -21.79
C PRO A 180 1.81 -5.72 -20.92
N VAL A 181 0.63 -6.29 -21.12
CA VAL A 181 0.28 -7.61 -20.59
C VAL A 181 1.24 -8.59 -21.26
N CYS A 182 2.39 -8.82 -20.63
CA CYS A 182 3.46 -9.61 -21.21
C CYS A 182 3.06 -11.07 -21.07
N SER A 183 2.61 -11.68 -22.17
CA SER A 183 2.14 -13.07 -22.24
C SER A 183 3.25 -14.13 -22.07
N HIS A 184 4.39 -13.77 -21.48
CA HIS A 184 5.60 -14.60 -21.35
C HIS A 184 6.22 -14.55 -19.95
N LEU A 185 5.44 -14.25 -18.90
CA LEU A 185 5.92 -14.16 -17.51
C LEU A 185 5.97 -15.50 -16.75
N ASP A 186 5.74 -16.64 -17.41
CA ASP A 186 5.50 -17.93 -16.75
C ASP A 186 6.67 -18.41 -15.85
N SER A 187 7.93 -18.18 -16.24
CA SER A 187 9.09 -18.65 -15.46
C SER A 187 9.39 -17.80 -14.21
N ALA A 188 9.21 -16.48 -14.27
CA ALA A 188 9.42 -15.62 -13.11
C ALA A 188 8.24 -15.72 -12.12
N CYS A 189 7.01 -15.86 -12.64
CA CYS A 189 5.81 -16.09 -11.84
C CYS A 189 5.93 -17.36 -10.98
N SER A 190 6.29 -18.48 -11.61
CA SER A 190 6.34 -19.80 -10.97
C SER A 190 7.40 -19.93 -9.86
N CYS A 191 8.55 -19.26 -9.99
CA CYS A 191 9.56 -19.20 -8.93
C CYS A 191 9.07 -18.41 -7.71
N ILE A 192 8.41 -17.28 -7.93
CA ILE A 192 7.85 -16.45 -6.85
C ILE A 192 6.65 -17.16 -6.20
N ASP A 193 5.84 -17.90 -6.96
CA ASP A 193 4.66 -18.62 -6.46
C ASP A 193 4.99 -19.82 -5.61
N SER A 194 5.90 -20.68 -6.07
CA SER A 194 6.34 -21.86 -5.29
C SER A 194 6.83 -21.45 -3.91
N ALA A 195 7.44 -20.28 -3.85
CA ALA A 195 8.10 -19.78 -2.68
C ALA A 195 7.19 -18.89 -1.80
N PHE A 196 6.21 -18.19 -2.37
CA PHE A 196 5.09 -17.62 -1.64
C PHE A 196 4.22 -18.71 -1.01
N SER A 197 3.93 -19.81 -1.73
CA SER A 197 3.20 -20.95 -1.19
C SER A 197 3.95 -21.62 -0.03
N ALA A 198 5.28 -21.76 -0.16
CA ALA A 198 6.15 -22.20 0.94
C ALA A 198 6.20 -21.21 2.11
N MET A 199 6.16 -19.91 1.85
CA MET A 199 6.08 -18.86 2.88
C MET A 199 4.74 -18.87 3.60
N VAL A 200 3.61 -18.98 2.89
CA VAL A 200 2.27 -19.10 3.48
C VAL A 200 2.19 -20.32 4.37
N ALA A 201 2.76 -21.45 3.93
CA ALA A 201 2.90 -22.66 4.74
C ALA A 201 3.79 -22.45 5.98
N ALA A 202 4.92 -21.73 5.85
CA ALA A 202 5.84 -21.45 6.96
C ALA A 202 5.28 -20.48 8.01
N ILE A 203 4.49 -19.49 7.59
CA ILE A 203 3.83 -18.51 8.46
C ILE A 203 2.44 -19.04 8.92
N GLY A 204 1.98 -20.18 8.38
CA GLY A 204 0.66 -20.79 8.61
C GLY A 204 0.50 -21.56 9.91
N ARG A 205 1.49 -21.52 10.81
CA ARG A 205 1.39 -22.05 12.18
C ARG A 205 1.65 -20.94 13.20
N ALA A 206 0.66 -20.09 13.41
CA ALA A 206 0.44 -19.47 14.71
C ALA A 206 -0.97 -19.91 15.15
N PRO A 207 -1.14 -20.38 16.39
CA PRO A 207 -2.39 -20.98 16.89
C PRO A 207 -3.56 -19.99 16.91
#